data_AF-A0A2S6I955-F1
#
_entry.id   AF-A0A2S6I955-F1
#
_cell.length_a   1.000
_cell.length_b   1.000
_cell.length_c   1.000
_cell.angle_alpha   90.00
_cell.angle_beta   90.00
_cell.angle_gamma   90.00
#
_symmetry.space_group_name_H-M   'P 1'
#
loop_
_entity.id
_entity.type
_entity.pdbx_description
1 polymer ?
#
loop_
_entity_poly.entity_id
_entity_poly.type
_entity_poly.pdbx_seq_one_letter_code
_entity_poly.pdbx_strand_id
1 'polypeptide(L)'
;MPASAALSAVLLLLLLIGCGEPGAKTPIGAPPPPRDPPATLTDREDVPDAADTLPLARIRDRYARVQRLLDGGTVRADTLRTNCRNQDGEFFLVRYFDGADLIMLRTTTGIGHAFTTKRMYFDDGTLFFAWRQDEQFGPADPPDGSEDMGWTSEYTETRYYVADGVVIRQLTKTYETQSWNDTLSSDAIPNTPVEAAEGKPFPDGEALADWKRGKVDC
;
A
#
# COMPACT_ATOMS: atom_id res chain seq x y z
N MET A 1 -26.76 60.26 12.48
CA MET A 1 -27.14 61.01 11.27
C MET A 1 -27.02 60.07 10.08
N PRO A 2 -28.10 59.82 9.32
CA PRO A 2 -28.11 58.90 8.18
C PRO A 2 -27.75 59.64 6.89
N ALA A 3 -27.09 58.96 5.95
CA ALA A 3 -27.00 59.43 4.57
C ALA A 3 -27.03 58.23 3.62
N SER A 4 -28.19 58.04 3.00
CA SER A 4 -28.41 57.24 1.79
C SER A 4 -27.78 57.91 0.57
N ALA A 5 -27.23 57.12 -0.34
CA ALA A 5 -27.16 57.34 -1.80
C ALA A 5 -26.36 56.18 -2.42
N ALA A 6 -26.60 55.66 -3.61
CA ALA A 6 -27.69 55.73 -4.56
C ALA A 6 -27.42 54.59 -5.58
N LEU A 7 -28.49 54.09 -6.19
CA LEU A 7 -28.51 53.23 -7.37
C LEU A 7 -27.47 53.66 -8.44
N SER A 8 -26.77 52.68 -9.01
CA SER A 8 -26.28 52.78 -10.39
C SER A 8 -26.33 51.41 -11.04
N ALA A 9 -27.49 51.08 -11.58
CA ALA A 9 -27.71 49.98 -12.51
C ALA A 9 -27.42 50.51 -13.93
N VAL A 10 -26.23 50.20 -14.47
CA VAL A 10 -25.92 50.40 -15.89
C VAL A 10 -25.18 49.16 -16.38
N LEU A 11 -25.94 48.29 -17.02
CA LEU A 11 -25.63 47.77 -18.37
C LEU A 11 -24.16 47.36 -18.63
N LEU A 12 -23.78 46.18 -18.14
CA LEU A 12 -22.65 45.43 -18.69
C LEU A 12 -23.11 44.03 -19.11
N LEU A 13 -24.09 44.01 -20.02
CA LEU A 13 -24.46 42.87 -20.83
C LEU A 13 -23.73 43.01 -22.17
N LEU A 14 -23.17 41.91 -22.68
CA LEU A 14 -22.40 41.76 -23.93
C LEU A 14 -20.88 41.94 -23.82
N LEU A 15 -20.22 40.92 -23.26
CA LEU A 15 -18.92 40.40 -23.73
C LEU A 15 -18.76 38.94 -23.29
N LEU A 16 -19.80 38.11 -23.51
CA LEU A 16 -19.70 36.65 -23.49
C LEU A 16 -19.18 36.20 -24.88
N ILE A 17 -17.96 36.61 -25.21
CA ILE A 17 -17.22 35.98 -26.31
C ILE A 17 -16.77 34.64 -25.76
N GLY A 18 -17.40 33.57 -26.27
CA GLY A 18 -17.06 32.20 -25.94
C GLY A 18 -15.59 31.94 -26.23
N CYS A 19 -14.79 31.90 -25.17
CA CYS A 19 -13.62 31.03 -25.15
C CYS A 19 -14.17 29.62 -25.24
N GLY A 20 -14.25 29.06 -26.45
CA GLY A 20 -14.38 27.63 -26.62
C GLY A 20 -13.22 27.01 -25.85
N GLU A 21 -13.52 26.36 -24.73
CA GLU A 21 -12.53 25.58 -24.00
C GLU A 21 -11.92 24.61 -25.01
N PRO A 22 -10.61 24.72 -25.31
CA PRO A 22 -9.94 23.72 -26.12
C PRO A 22 -10.20 22.40 -25.41
N GLY A 23 -10.96 21.51 -26.06
CA GLY A 23 -11.49 20.27 -25.47
C GLY A 23 -10.45 19.67 -24.57
N ALA A 24 -10.71 19.73 -23.26
CA ALA A 24 -9.80 19.22 -22.26
C ALA A 24 -9.58 17.76 -22.60
N LYS A 25 -8.38 17.43 -23.10
CA LYS A 25 -7.98 16.04 -23.25
C LYS A 25 -8.14 15.43 -21.88
N THR A 26 -9.06 14.48 -21.74
CA THR A 26 -9.23 13.71 -20.51
C THR A 26 -7.84 13.23 -20.13
N PRO A 27 -7.33 13.59 -18.93
CA PRO A 27 -6.00 13.19 -18.55
C PRO A 27 -5.95 11.66 -18.56
N ILE A 28 -4.91 11.12 -19.21
CA ILE A 28 -4.52 9.72 -19.15
C ILE A 28 -4.74 9.23 -17.72
N GLY A 29 -5.54 8.18 -17.53
CA GLY A 29 -5.79 7.61 -16.21
C GLY A 29 -4.46 7.37 -15.50
N ALA A 30 -4.29 7.96 -14.32
CA ALA A 30 -3.08 7.72 -13.54
C ALA A 30 -2.95 6.22 -13.25
N PRO A 31 -1.72 5.67 -13.19
CA PRO A 31 -1.54 4.29 -12.74
C PRO A 31 -2.20 4.11 -11.37
N PRO A 32 -2.73 2.91 -11.08
CA PRO A 32 -3.41 2.65 -9.83
C PRO A 32 -2.48 2.92 -8.64
N PRO A 33 -2.99 3.46 -7.52
CA PRO A 33 -2.18 3.62 -6.33
C PRO A 33 -1.80 2.25 -5.75
N PRO A 34 -0.67 2.14 -5.04
CA PRO A 34 -0.31 0.92 -4.32
C PRO A 34 -1.44 0.49 -3.38
N ARG A 35 -1.77 -0.80 -3.41
CA ARG A 35 -2.82 -1.37 -2.55
C ARG A 35 -2.47 -1.33 -1.06
N ASP A 36 -3.53 -1.25 -0.27
CA ASP A 36 -3.49 -1.39 1.18
C ASP A 36 -3.42 -2.86 1.62
N PRO A 37 -2.87 -3.13 2.82
CA PRO A 37 -2.77 -4.48 3.31
C PRO A 37 -4.18 -4.94 3.69
N PRO A 38 -4.40 -6.25 3.86
CA PRO A 38 -5.71 -6.75 4.29
C PRO A 38 -6.11 -6.11 5.62
N ALA A 39 -7.34 -5.59 5.75
CA ALA A 39 -7.81 -4.99 7.01
C ALA A 39 -7.79 -6.01 8.17
N THR A 40 -7.99 -7.28 7.85
CA THR A 40 -7.96 -8.39 8.80
C THR A 40 -7.20 -9.58 8.21
N LEU A 41 -6.42 -10.27 9.04
CA LEU A 41 -5.89 -11.59 8.69
C LEU A 41 -7.01 -12.62 8.91
N THR A 42 -7.95 -12.73 7.96
CA THR A 42 -9.06 -13.69 8.07
C THR A 42 -8.57 -15.12 7.87
N ASP A 43 -9.24 -16.06 8.55
CA ASP A 43 -9.03 -17.51 8.46
C ASP A 43 -9.50 -18.14 7.13
N ARG A 44 -9.85 -17.33 6.10
CA ARG A 44 -10.14 -17.81 4.73
C ARG A 44 -8.85 -18.23 4.01
N GLU A 45 -8.20 -19.19 4.63
CA GLU A 45 -7.17 -20.00 4.02
C GLU A 45 -7.92 -21.30 3.66
N ASP A 46 -7.97 -21.69 2.37
CA ASP A 46 -8.58 -22.96 1.94
C ASP A 46 -7.74 -24.19 2.37
N VAL A 47 -6.97 -23.99 3.42
CA VAL A 47 -5.92 -24.86 3.91
C VAL A 47 -6.33 -25.09 5.34
N PRO A 48 -6.70 -26.33 5.69
CA PRO A 48 -7.09 -26.66 7.05
C PRO A 48 -6.01 -26.11 7.98
N ASP A 49 -6.40 -25.20 8.88
CA ASP A 49 -5.49 -24.73 9.92
C ASP A 49 -5.01 -26.00 10.62
N ALA A 50 -3.75 -26.36 10.37
CA ALA A 50 -3.13 -27.55 10.93
C ALA A 50 -2.93 -27.25 12.42
N ALA A 51 -4.02 -27.34 13.18
CA ALA A 51 -4.21 -26.82 14.53
C ALA A 51 -3.69 -25.39 14.67
N ASP A 52 -4.58 -24.40 14.67
CA ASP A 52 -4.32 -22.99 14.99
C ASP A 52 -3.32 -22.88 16.15
N THR A 53 -2.03 -22.78 15.80
CA THR A 53 -0.98 -22.90 16.81
C THR A 53 -1.02 -21.61 17.63
N LEU A 54 -0.83 -21.70 18.96
CA LEU A 54 -0.83 -20.51 19.83
C LEU A 54 0.00 -19.31 19.31
N PRO A 55 1.07 -19.48 18.50
CA PRO A 55 1.73 -18.38 17.80
C PRO A 55 0.86 -17.63 16.77
N LEU A 56 0.07 -18.32 15.93
CA LEU A 56 -0.70 -17.69 14.84
C LEU A 56 -1.85 -16.82 15.34
N ALA A 57 -2.65 -17.32 16.29
CA ALA A 57 -3.73 -16.54 16.90
C ALA A 57 -3.19 -15.24 17.53
N ARG A 58 -2.05 -15.31 18.24
CA ARG A 58 -1.38 -14.14 18.79
C ARG A 58 -0.91 -13.15 17.72
N ILE A 59 -0.42 -13.63 16.58
CA ILE A 59 -0.06 -12.77 15.44
C ILE A 59 -1.29 -12.04 14.90
N ARG A 60 -2.42 -12.74 14.71
CA ARG A 60 -3.68 -12.13 14.24
C ARG A 60 -4.18 -11.05 15.19
N ASP A 61 -4.17 -11.30 16.51
CA ASP A 61 -4.57 -10.33 17.53
C ASP A 61 -3.68 -9.08 17.54
N ARG A 62 -2.35 -9.28 17.49
CA ARG A 62 -1.37 -8.19 17.44
C ARG A 62 -1.53 -7.35 16.19
N TYR A 63 -1.71 -8.00 15.04
CA TYR A 63 -1.99 -7.31 13.78
C TYR A 63 -3.24 -6.43 13.88
N ALA A 64 -4.34 -6.99 14.37
CA ALA A 64 -5.60 -6.25 14.54
C ALA A 64 -5.44 -5.06 15.50
N ARG A 65 -4.64 -5.19 16.56
CA ARG A 65 -4.29 -4.05 17.44
C ARG A 65 -3.58 -2.95 16.66
N VAL A 66 -2.55 -3.28 15.88
CA VAL A 66 -1.80 -2.28 15.09
C VAL A 66 -2.70 -1.61 14.06
N GLN A 67 -3.55 -2.34 13.35
CA GLN A 67 -4.50 -1.74 12.39
C GLN A 67 -5.41 -0.72 13.07
N ARG A 68 -5.99 -1.04 14.22
CA ARG A 68 -6.81 -0.07 14.97
C ARG A 68 -6.06 1.21 15.35
N LEU A 69 -4.77 1.11 15.67
CA LEU A 69 -3.94 2.28 15.96
C LEU A 69 -3.68 3.12 14.70
N LEU A 70 -3.41 2.47 13.57
CA LEU A 70 -3.23 3.14 12.28
C LEU A 70 -4.52 3.85 11.85
N ASP A 71 -5.65 3.16 11.90
CA ASP A 71 -6.98 3.68 11.51
C ASP A 71 -7.44 4.81 12.43
N GLY A 72 -7.07 4.74 13.72
CA GLY A 72 -7.36 5.80 14.69
C GLY A 72 -6.58 7.09 14.47
N GLY A 73 -5.54 7.08 13.63
CA GLY A 73 -4.72 8.27 13.33
C GLY A 73 -3.92 8.80 14.53
N THR A 74 -3.74 7.99 15.58
CA THR A 74 -3.06 8.39 16.82
C THR A 74 -1.56 8.13 16.81
N VAL A 75 -1.07 7.45 15.76
CA VAL A 75 0.33 7.06 15.63
C VAL A 75 1.18 8.20 15.06
N ARG A 76 2.42 8.32 15.53
CA ARG A 76 3.41 9.20 14.91
C ARG A 76 4.06 8.49 13.73
N ALA A 77 4.25 9.20 12.62
CA ALA A 77 4.96 8.68 11.45
C ALA A 77 6.23 9.49 11.15
N ASP A 78 7.36 8.79 11.00
CA ASP A 78 8.60 9.38 10.47
C ASP A 78 8.81 8.90 9.04
N THR A 79 9.04 9.82 8.11
CA THR A 79 9.27 9.49 6.71
C THR A 79 10.71 9.82 6.29
N LEU A 80 11.35 8.89 5.59
CA LEU A 80 12.62 9.08 4.91
C LEU A 80 12.42 8.70 3.44
N ARG A 81 12.94 9.56 2.55
CA ARG A 81 12.94 9.37 1.10
C ARG A 81 14.38 9.51 0.62
N THR A 82 14.90 8.52 -0.08
CA THR A 82 16.26 8.52 -0.59
C THR A 82 16.34 7.92 -1.99
N ASN A 83 17.23 8.46 -2.82
CA ASN A 83 17.53 7.91 -4.14
C ASN A 83 18.64 6.87 -4.00
N CYS A 84 18.39 5.67 -4.51
CA CYS A 84 19.32 4.56 -4.40
C CYS A 84 20.19 4.46 -5.66
N ARG A 85 21.49 4.74 -5.51
CA ARG A 85 22.41 4.87 -6.66
C ARG A 85 22.66 3.54 -7.35
N ASN A 86 22.65 2.45 -6.58
CA ASN A 86 22.97 1.12 -7.09
C ASN A 86 21.75 0.37 -7.65
N GLN A 87 20.54 0.92 -7.48
CA GLN A 87 19.29 0.26 -7.85
C GLN A 87 18.43 1.09 -8.80
N ASP A 88 18.95 2.18 -9.39
CA ASP A 88 18.23 3.06 -10.34
C ASP A 88 16.76 3.33 -9.93
N GLY A 89 16.55 3.63 -8.65
CA GLY A 89 15.22 3.68 -8.06
C GLY A 89 15.18 4.49 -6.78
N GLU A 90 13.96 4.70 -6.31
CA GLU A 90 13.70 5.47 -5.09
C GLU A 90 13.32 4.54 -3.94
N PHE A 91 13.81 4.83 -2.74
CA PHE A 91 13.46 4.14 -1.51
C PHE A 91 12.72 5.08 -0.58
N PHE A 92 11.50 4.68 -0.25
CA PHE A 92 10.67 5.33 0.75
C PHE A 92 10.61 4.46 1.98
N LEU A 93 10.92 5.02 3.15
CA LEU A 93 10.76 4.41 4.45
C LEU A 93 9.77 5.24 5.25
N VAL A 94 8.74 4.61 5.79
CA VAL A 94 7.85 5.20 6.80
C VAL A 94 7.90 4.36 8.05
N ARG A 95 8.11 4.99 9.20
CA ARG A 95 8.18 4.33 10.51
C ARG A 95 7.03 4.84 11.37
N TYR A 96 6.17 3.94 11.82
CA TYR A 96 5.00 4.27 12.62
C TYR A 96 5.23 3.89 14.08
N PHE A 97 4.90 4.81 14.98
CA PHE A 97 5.16 4.69 16.41
C PHE A 97 3.88 4.88 17.24
N ASP A 98 3.72 4.03 18.26
CA ASP A 98 2.79 4.21 19.38
C ASP A 98 3.62 4.70 20.58
N GLY A 99 3.60 5.99 20.85
CA GLY A 99 4.54 6.62 21.77
C GLY A 99 6.01 6.45 21.32
N ALA A 100 6.80 5.71 22.10
CA ALA A 100 8.19 5.40 21.79
C ALA A 100 8.36 4.09 21.01
N ASP A 101 7.31 3.26 20.98
CA ASP A 101 7.38 1.91 20.43
C ASP A 101 7.16 1.94 18.93
N LEU A 102 8.12 1.38 18.17
CA LEU A 102 7.95 1.16 16.75
C LEU A 102 6.97 0.00 16.55
N ILE A 103 5.84 0.26 15.88
CA ILE A 103 4.78 -0.75 15.67
C ILE A 103 4.70 -1.22 14.21
N MET A 104 5.13 -0.38 13.25
CA MET A 104 5.11 -0.73 11.83
C MET A 104 6.19 0.01 11.03
N LEU A 105 6.82 -0.69 10.09
CA LEU A 105 7.67 -0.11 9.05
C LEU A 105 7.02 -0.35 7.69
N ARG A 106 6.93 0.69 6.87
CA ARG A 106 6.59 0.58 5.45
C ARG A 106 7.80 0.94 4.62
N THR A 107 8.20 0.06 3.71
CA THR A 107 9.17 0.39 2.67
C THR A 107 8.50 0.31 1.31
N THR A 108 8.86 1.21 0.40
CA THR A 108 8.46 1.15 -1.00
C THR A 108 9.69 1.43 -1.85
N THR A 109 9.94 0.53 -2.80
CA THR A 109 10.99 0.65 -3.81
C THR A 109 10.39 0.42 -5.19
N GLY A 110 10.94 1.05 -6.22
CA GLY A 110 10.50 0.75 -7.58
C GLY A 110 11.36 1.38 -8.66
N ILE A 111 11.22 0.83 -9.86
CA ILE A 111 11.90 1.25 -11.09
C ILE A 111 10.91 1.10 -12.23
N GLY A 112 10.71 2.15 -13.02
CA GLY A 112 9.81 2.12 -14.18
C GLY A 112 8.38 1.73 -13.78
N HIS A 113 7.89 0.59 -14.29
CA HIS A 113 6.55 0.09 -14.03
C HIS A 113 6.50 -1.08 -13.02
N ALA A 114 7.50 -1.19 -12.15
CA ALA A 114 7.55 -2.20 -11.10
C ALA A 114 7.79 -1.58 -9.73
N PHE A 115 6.97 -1.98 -8.75
CA PHE A 115 7.07 -1.53 -7.36
C PHE A 115 7.07 -2.72 -6.41
N THR A 116 7.84 -2.62 -5.33
CA THR A 116 7.74 -3.51 -4.18
C THR A 116 7.40 -2.66 -2.97
N THR A 117 6.29 -2.97 -2.32
CA THR A 117 5.92 -2.41 -1.02
C THR A 117 6.02 -3.49 0.05
N LYS A 118 6.68 -3.20 1.16
CA LYS A 118 6.76 -4.09 2.32
C LYS A 118 6.20 -3.37 3.54
N ARG A 119 5.40 -4.08 4.34
CA ARG A 119 4.86 -3.61 5.62
C ARG A 119 5.24 -4.63 6.68
N MET A 120 6.02 -4.22 7.67
CA MET A 120 6.57 -5.07 8.72
C MET A 120 6.04 -4.61 10.07
N TYR A 121 5.51 -5.53 10.86
CA TYR A 121 4.76 -5.24 12.09
C TYR A 121 5.50 -5.77 13.31
N PHE A 122 5.58 -4.94 14.34
CA PHE A 122 6.42 -5.16 15.50
C PHE A 122 5.62 -5.13 16.80
N ASP A 123 6.00 -5.99 17.73
CA ASP A 123 5.53 -6.00 19.12
C ASP A 123 6.77 -6.08 20.01
N ASP A 124 6.91 -5.14 20.94
CA ASP A 124 8.10 -5.01 21.80
C ASP A 124 9.42 -5.07 20.99
N GLY A 125 9.46 -4.32 19.89
CA GLY A 125 10.61 -4.30 18.97
C GLY A 125 10.85 -5.57 18.16
N THR A 126 10.07 -6.63 18.34
CA THR A 126 10.21 -7.92 17.65
C THR A 126 9.26 -8.03 16.47
N LEU A 127 9.77 -8.47 15.31
CA LEU A 127 8.95 -8.70 14.11
C LEU A 127 8.04 -9.91 14.36
N PHE A 128 6.73 -9.75 14.17
CA PHE A 128 5.78 -10.86 14.29
C PHE A 128 5.00 -11.13 12.99
N PHE A 129 4.92 -10.14 12.09
CA PHE A 129 4.23 -10.28 10.81
C PHE A 129 4.86 -9.35 9.77
N ALA A 130 4.95 -9.82 8.53
CA ALA A 130 5.31 -8.98 7.40
C ALA A 130 4.41 -9.29 6.19
N TRP A 131 4.07 -8.24 5.46
CA TRP A 131 3.35 -8.31 4.20
C TRP A 131 4.22 -7.65 3.13
N ARG A 132 4.44 -8.35 2.02
CA ARG A 132 5.15 -7.89 0.84
C ARG A 132 4.18 -7.90 -0.32
N GLN A 133 4.18 -6.84 -1.12
CA GLN A 133 3.49 -6.78 -2.39
C GLN A 133 4.50 -6.36 -3.46
N ASP A 134 4.62 -7.20 -4.47
CA ASP A 134 5.26 -6.83 -5.73
C ASP A 134 4.15 -6.49 -6.73
N GLU A 135 4.31 -5.39 -7.45
CA GLU A 135 3.39 -4.87 -8.45
C GLU A 135 4.16 -4.66 -9.74
N GLN A 136 3.61 -5.16 -10.84
CA GLN A 136 4.01 -4.79 -12.19
C GLN A 136 2.79 -4.25 -12.91
N PHE A 137 2.91 -3.09 -13.55
CA PHE A 137 1.80 -2.54 -14.32
C PHE A 137 2.23 -2.16 -15.73
N GLY A 138 1.25 -2.06 -16.63
CA GLY A 138 1.51 -1.73 -18.01
C GLY A 138 0.24 -1.22 -18.71
N PRO A 139 0.42 -0.52 -19.84
CA PRO A 139 -0.71 -0.06 -20.63
C PRO A 139 -1.49 -1.26 -21.18
N ALA A 140 -2.80 -1.11 -21.30
CA ALA A 140 -3.69 -2.12 -21.85
C ALA A 140 -4.88 -1.48 -22.57
N ASP A 141 -5.42 -2.17 -23.56
CA ASP A 141 -6.56 -1.71 -24.36
C ASP A 141 -7.87 -2.07 -23.64
N PRO A 142 -8.72 -1.08 -23.29
CA PRO A 142 -9.99 -1.35 -22.63
C PRO A 142 -11.00 -2.03 -23.59
N PRO A 143 -11.88 -2.91 -23.08
CA PRO A 143 -12.76 -3.75 -23.91
C PRO A 143 -13.93 -3.02 -24.58
N ASP A 144 -14.27 -1.81 -24.14
CA ASP A 144 -15.42 -1.02 -24.60
C ASP A 144 -15.09 -0.07 -25.76
N GLY A 145 -13.84 -0.08 -26.25
CA GLY A 145 -13.37 0.86 -27.25
C GLY A 145 -13.25 2.29 -26.71
N SER A 146 -13.15 2.45 -25.39
CA SER A 146 -12.81 3.73 -24.78
C SER A 146 -11.54 4.31 -25.41
N GLU A 147 -11.55 5.62 -25.67
CA GLU A 147 -10.39 6.35 -26.17
C GLU A 147 -9.31 6.55 -25.08
N ASP A 148 -9.66 6.29 -23.81
CA ASP A 148 -8.74 6.43 -22.70
C ASP A 148 -7.82 5.20 -22.60
N MET A 149 -6.52 5.46 -22.39
CA MET A 149 -5.55 4.40 -22.14
C MET A 149 -5.87 3.67 -20.84
N GLY A 150 -6.02 2.35 -20.92
CA GLY A 150 -6.20 1.49 -19.76
C GLY A 150 -4.88 1.04 -19.16
N TRP A 151 -4.94 0.55 -17.92
CA TRP A 151 -3.81 -0.08 -17.24
C TRP A 151 -4.20 -1.44 -16.69
N THR A 152 -3.30 -2.39 -16.85
CA THR A 152 -3.34 -3.68 -16.16
C THR A 152 -2.23 -3.72 -15.12
N SER A 153 -2.52 -4.23 -13.93
CA SER A 153 -1.56 -4.39 -12.85
C SER A 153 -1.60 -5.81 -12.32
N GLU A 154 -0.46 -6.48 -12.35
CA GLU A 154 -0.24 -7.79 -11.74
C GLU A 154 0.37 -7.59 -10.35
N TYR A 155 -0.26 -8.20 -9.35
CA TYR A 155 0.17 -8.17 -7.96
C TYR A 155 0.59 -9.56 -7.53
N THR A 156 1.72 -9.65 -6.83
CA THR A 156 2.08 -10.80 -6.00
C THR A 156 2.17 -10.34 -4.55
N GLU A 157 1.27 -10.84 -3.72
CA GLU A 157 1.28 -10.61 -2.28
C GLU A 157 1.87 -11.81 -1.55
N THR A 158 2.81 -11.57 -0.64
CA THR A 158 3.37 -12.57 0.26
C THR A 158 3.20 -12.12 1.71
N ARG A 159 2.66 -13.01 2.55
CA ARG A 159 2.51 -12.83 3.99
C ARG A 159 3.49 -13.74 4.71
N TYR A 160 4.27 -13.19 5.63
CA TYR A 160 5.20 -13.90 6.50
C TYR A 160 4.72 -13.80 7.94
N TYR A 161 4.49 -14.95 8.57
CA TYR A 161 4.21 -15.07 9.99
C TYR A 161 5.51 -15.44 10.68
N VAL A 162 5.94 -14.64 11.63
CA VAL A 162 7.28 -14.72 12.22
C VAL A 162 7.16 -14.97 13.71
N ALA A 163 7.89 -15.97 14.21
CA ALA A 163 8.06 -16.21 15.63
C ALA A 163 9.55 -16.43 15.90
N ASP A 164 10.07 -15.82 16.97
CA ASP A 164 11.48 -15.96 17.38
C ASP A 164 12.49 -15.70 16.25
N GLY A 165 12.17 -14.73 15.37
CA GLY A 165 13.00 -14.33 14.24
C GLY A 165 12.96 -15.26 13.02
N VAL A 166 12.21 -16.36 13.08
CA VAL A 166 12.05 -17.32 11.97
C VAL A 166 10.65 -17.29 11.39
N VAL A 167 10.56 -17.57 10.09
CA VAL A 167 9.28 -17.71 9.39
C VAL A 167 8.65 -19.05 9.78
N ILE A 168 7.48 -18.99 10.41
CA ILE A 168 6.68 -20.17 10.79
C ILE A 168 5.56 -20.46 9.80
N ARG A 169 5.18 -19.48 8.97
CA ARG A 169 4.20 -19.64 7.89
C ARG A 169 4.42 -18.61 6.80
N GLN A 170 4.25 -19.02 5.55
CA GLN A 170 4.25 -18.14 4.40
C GLN A 170 3.00 -18.40 3.54
N LEU A 171 2.33 -17.34 3.14
CA LEU A 171 1.20 -17.40 2.22
C LEU A 171 1.49 -16.49 1.05
N THR A 172 1.13 -16.93 -0.17
CA THR A 172 1.28 -16.13 -1.37
C THR A 172 -0.01 -16.15 -2.17
N LYS A 173 -0.37 -15.02 -2.78
CA LYS A 173 -1.40 -14.94 -3.81
C LYS A 173 -0.93 -14.03 -4.94
N THR A 174 -1.42 -14.33 -6.15
CA THR A 174 -1.19 -13.51 -7.33
C THR A 174 -2.53 -13.16 -7.95
N TYR A 175 -2.69 -11.93 -8.40
CA TYR A 175 -3.91 -11.46 -9.04
C TYR A 175 -3.66 -10.27 -9.96
N GLU A 176 -4.59 -10.03 -10.87
CA GLU A 176 -4.56 -8.94 -11.82
C GLU A 176 -5.69 -7.96 -11.52
N THR A 177 -5.43 -6.65 -11.60
CA THR A 177 -6.50 -5.63 -11.64
C THR A 177 -6.40 -4.81 -12.91
N GLN A 178 -7.52 -4.28 -13.36
CA GLN A 178 -7.61 -3.45 -14.55
C GLN A 178 -8.23 -2.11 -14.18
N SER A 179 -7.73 -1.01 -14.75
CA SER A 179 -8.20 0.34 -14.41
C SER A 179 -9.66 0.62 -14.77
N TRP A 180 -10.26 -0.23 -15.61
CA TRP A 180 -11.67 -0.17 -16.02
C TRP A 180 -12.55 -1.22 -15.32
N ASN A 181 -11.99 -2.03 -14.40
CA ASN A 181 -12.71 -3.10 -13.73
C ASN A 181 -12.52 -3.05 -12.20
N ASP A 182 -13.39 -2.31 -11.54
CA ASP A 182 -13.40 -2.17 -10.07
C ASP A 182 -14.07 -3.35 -9.35
N THR A 183 -14.52 -4.38 -10.07
CA THR A 183 -15.29 -5.47 -9.45
C THR A 183 -14.43 -6.47 -8.69
N LEU A 184 -13.12 -6.51 -8.96
CA LEU A 184 -12.21 -7.45 -8.32
C LEU A 184 -11.75 -6.91 -6.96
N SER A 185 -12.31 -7.47 -5.88
CA SER A 185 -11.74 -7.33 -4.54
C SER A 185 -10.62 -8.34 -4.36
N SER A 186 -9.41 -7.87 -4.02
CA SER A 186 -8.28 -8.75 -3.74
C SER A 186 -8.53 -9.66 -2.53
N ASP A 187 -9.44 -9.29 -1.63
CA ASP A 187 -9.86 -10.11 -0.48
C ASP A 187 -10.71 -11.32 -0.90
N ALA A 188 -11.29 -11.30 -2.11
CA ALA A 188 -12.04 -12.43 -2.66
C ALA A 188 -11.12 -13.51 -3.25
N ILE A 189 -9.82 -13.22 -3.38
CA ILE A 189 -8.84 -14.13 -4.00
C ILE A 189 -8.14 -14.90 -2.87
N PRO A 190 -8.30 -16.24 -2.81
CA PRO A 190 -7.76 -17.03 -1.73
C PRO A 190 -6.23 -17.00 -1.75
N ASN A 191 -5.64 -17.08 -0.56
CA ASN A 191 -4.20 -17.26 -0.43
C ASN A 191 -3.84 -18.73 -0.62
N THR A 192 -2.73 -18.99 -1.32
CA THR A 192 -2.15 -20.32 -1.43
C THR A 192 -1.02 -20.44 -0.40
N PRO A 193 -0.94 -21.51 0.41
CA PRO A 193 0.24 -21.75 1.21
C PRO A 193 1.40 -21.98 0.28
N VAL A 194 2.50 -21.34 0.59
CA VAL A 194 3.77 -21.77 0.06
C VAL A 194 4.34 -22.69 1.14
N GLU A 195 4.96 -23.79 0.72
CA GLU A 195 5.86 -24.52 1.60
C GLU A 195 6.99 -23.56 1.97
N ALA A 196 6.77 -22.81 3.05
CA ALA A 196 7.82 -22.06 3.67
C ALA A 196 8.88 -23.10 4.02
N ALA A 197 10.14 -22.81 3.73
CA ALA A 197 11.19 -23.53 4.42
C ALA A 197 11.07 -23.11 5.90
N GLU A 198 10.27 -23.86 6.65
CA GLU A 198 9.99 -23.63 8.06
C GLU A 198 11.32 -23.47 8.81
N GLY A 199 11.40 -22.45 9.66
CA GLY A 199 12.63 -22.16 10.40
C GLY A 199 13.69 -21.37 9.63
N LYS A 200 13.42 -20.90 8.40
CA LYS A 200 14.31 -19.93 7.74
C LYS A 200 14.17 -18.54 8.37
N PRO A 201 15.26 -17.75 8.40
CA PRO A 201 15.19 -16.36 8.82
C PRO A 201 14.28 -15.57 7.87
N PHE A 202 13.65 -14.52 8.40
CA PHE A 202 12.90 -13.57 7.58
C PHE A 202 13.83 -12.94 6.51
N PRO A 203 13.44 -12.89 5.22
CA PRO A 203 14.35 -12.49 4.13
C PRO A 203 15.03 -11.13 4.29
N ASP A 204 14.36 -10.15 4.89
CA ASP A 204 14.93 -8.81 5.11
C ASP A 204 15.50 -8.62 6.53
N GLY A 205 15.75 -9.71 7.25
CA GLY A 205 16.17 -9.69 8.66
C GLY A 205 17.41 -8.85 8.94
N GLU A 206 18.39 -8.86 8.02
CA GLU A 206 19.63 -8.09 8.16
C GLU A 206 19.39 -6.57 8.05
N ALA A 207 18.57 -6.14 7.08
CA ALA A 207 18.29 -4.73 6.81
C ALA A 207 17.38 -4.10 7.88
N LEU A 208 16.58 -4.91 8.59
CA LEU A 208 15.64 -4.42 9.61
C LEU A 208 16.30 -3.58 10.69
N ALA A 209 17.50 -3.93 11.13
CA ALA A 209 18.19 -3.19 12.19
C ALA A 209 18.45 -1.73 11.77
N ASP A 210 18.83 -1.51 10.51
CA ASP A 210 19.05 -0.18 9.95
C ASP A 210 17.75 0.56 9.68
N TRP A 211 16.76 -0.10 9.10
CA TRP A 211 15.46 0.53 8.82
C TRP A 211 14.76 1.00 10.10
N LYS A 212 14.84 0.23 11.20
CA LYS A 212 14.34 0.66 12.52
C LYS A 212 14.98 1.98 12.97
N ARG A 213 16.28 2.16 12.70
CA ARG A 213 17.03 3.38 13.00
C ARG A 213 16.83 4.50 11.97
N GLY A 214 16.07 4.27 10.90
CA GLY A 214 15.91 5.25 9.83
C GLY A 214 17.16 5.38 8.96
N LYS A 215 17.92 4.30 8.84
CA LYS A 215 19.06 4.19 7.92
C LYS A 215 18.67 3.29 6.77
N VAL A 216 19.05 3.68 5.56
CA VAL A 216 18.86 2.89 4.34
C VAL A 216 20.24 2.81 3.69
N ASP A 217 20.73 1.60 3.45
CA ASP A 217 21.96 1.39 2.70
C ASP A 217 21.60 1.18 1.23
N CYS A 218 21.76 2.25 0.47
CA CYS A 218 21.67 2.31 -0.97
C CYS A 218 22.42 3.55 -1.51
#